data_AF-A0A661EE31-F1
#
_entry.id   AF-A0A661EE31-F1
#
_cell.length_a   1.000
_cell.length_b   1.000
_cell.length_c   1.000
_cell.angle_alpha   90.00
_cell.angle_beta   90.00
_cell.angle_gamma   90.00
#
_symmetry.space_group_name_H-M   'P 1'
#
loop_
_entity.id
_entity.type
_entity.pdbx_description
1 polymer ?
#
loop_
_entity_poly.entity_id
_entity_poly.type
_entity_poly.pdbx_seq_one_letter_code
_entity_poly.pdbx_strand_id
1 'polypeptide(L)' 'MKPEYTSDELGKGVRGKYVTSYKQAHNIVAIKKEVFAVFPNEKAINDALLTLIRLTKKSENNTASIRV' A
#
# COMPACT_ATOMS: atom_id res chain seq x y z
N MET A 1 7.09 -16.58 20.50
CA MET A 1 5.74 -15.99 20.38
C MET A 1 5.63 -14.87 21.40
N LYS A 2 4.82 -13.83 21.15
CA LYS A 2 4.56 -12.81 22.18
C LYS A 2 4.02 -13.50 23.44
N PRO A 3 4.48 -13.12 24.64
CA PRO A 3 4.04 -13.75 25.89
C PRO A 3 2.55 -13.56 26.16
N GLU A 4 1.91 -12.58 25.49
CA GLU A 4 0.48 -12.29 25.59
C GLU A 4 -0.44 -13.36 24.97
N TYR A 5 0.06 -14.24 24.09
CA TYR A 5 -0.78 -15.21 23.38
C TYR A 5 -0.77 -16.57 24.05
N THR A 6 -1.95 -17.12 24.33
CA THR A 6 -2.09 -18.50 24.80
C THR A 6 -2.29 -19.49 23.65
N SER A 7 -1.93 -20.75 23.85
CA SER A 7 -2.06 -21.78 22.79
C SER A 7 -3.52 -22.04 22.40
N ASP A 8 -4.44 -21.90 23.35
CA ASP A 8 -5.87 -22.05 23.13
C ASP A 8 -6.45 -20.93 22.25
N GLU A 9 -5.91 -19.70 22.34
CA GLU A 9 -6.31 -18.57 21.49
C GLU A 9 -5.88 -18.72 20.03
N LEU A 10 -4.79 -19.45 19.78
CA LEU A 10 -4.22 -19.60 18.44
C LEU A 10 -4.98 -20.64 17.59
N GLY A 11 -5.82 -21.46 18.22
CA GLY A 11 -6.64 -22.47 17.58
C GLY A 11 -5.83 -23.56 16.85
N LYS A 12 -6.51 -24.42 16.09
CA LYS A 12 -5.85 -25.48 15.30
C LYS A 12 -5.20 -24.89 14.05
N GLY A 13 -3.90 -25.13 13.89
CA GLY A 13 -3.16 -24.76 12.68
C GLY A 13 -3.65 -25.52 11.45
N VAL A 14 -4.13 -24.80 10.43
CA VAL A 14 -4.55 -25.38 9.14
C VAL A 14 -3.44 -25.17 8.11
N ARG A 15 -2.89 -26.27 7.58
CA ARG A 15 -1.83 -26.22 6.57
C ARG A 15 -2.38 -25.56 5.30
N GLY A 16 -1.70 -24.52 4.82
CA GLY A 16 -2.08 -23.81 3.60
C GLY A 16 -3.25 -22.82 3.74
N LYS A 17 -3.70 -22.48 4.96
CA LYS A 17 -4.82 -21.55 5.23
C LYS A 17 -4.78 -20.25 4.40
N TYR A 18 -3.58 -19.71 4.16
CA TYR A 18 -3.36 -18.46 3.44
C TYR A 18 -2.61 -18.62 2.11
N VAL A 19 -2.40 -19.87 1.63
CA VAL A 19 -1.63 -20.14 0.41
C VAL A 19 -2.29 -19.54 -0.83
N THR A 20 -3.62 -19.59 -0.92
CA THR A 20 -4.35 -19.05 -2.06
C THR A 20 -4.27 -17.52 -2.07
N SER A 21 -4.50 -16.88 -0.93
CA SER A 21 -4.38 -15.42 -0.77
C SER A 21 -2.96 -14.93 -1.04
N TYR A 22 -1.95 -15.69 -0.62
CA TYR A 22 -0.54 -15.41 -0.91
C TYR A 22 -0.25 -15.44 -2.42
N LYS A 23 -0.83 -16.41 -3.15
CA LYS A 23 -0.61 -16.55 -4.60
C LYS A 23 -1.38 -15.55 -5.46
N GLN A 24 -2.52 -15.04 -4.99
CA GLN A 24 -3.44 -14.26 -5.83
C GLN A 24 -2.97 -12.84 -6.12
N ALA A 25 -2.35 -12.15 -5.16
CA ALA A 25 -1.67 -10.88 -5.40
C ALA A 25 -1.03 -10.40 -4.10
N HIS A 26 0.26 -10.04 -4.17
CA HIS A 26 0.89 -9.21 -3.16
C HIS A 26 1.21 -7.87 -3.79
N ASN A 27 0.39 -6.85 -3.52
CA ASN A 27 0.73 -5.47 -3.86
C ASN A 27 1.67 -4.87 -2.80
N ILE A 28 2.72 -5.62 -2.45
CA ILE A 28 3.73 -5.19 -1.48
C ILE A 28 4.82 -4.46 -2.28
N VAL A 29 4.82 -3.13 -2.18
CA VAL A 29 5.85 -2.30 -2.79
C VAL A 29 6.92 -2.03 -1.75
N ALA A 30 8.14 -2.52 -1.98
CA ALA A 30 9.28 -2.19 -1.15
C ALA A 30 9.63 -0.70 -1.32
N ILE A 31 9.44 0.09 -0.28
CA ILE A 31 9.72 1.52 -0.29
C ILE A 31 11.21 1.75 0.00
N LYS A 32 11.88 2.58 -0.81
CA LYS A 32 13.29 2.93 -0.62
C LYS A 32 13.48 3.69 0.69
N LYS A 33 14.63 3.52 1.35
CA LYS A 33 14.97 4.19 2.61
C LYS A 33 14.87 5.73 2.54
N GLU A 34 15.21 6.31 1.39
CA GLU A 34 15.13 7.75 1.15
C GLU A 34 13.70 8.29 1.27
N VAL A 35 12.71 7.51 0.83
CA VAL A 35 11.30 7.91 0.91
C VAL A 35 10.83 7.89 2.37
N PHE A 36 11.30 6.94 3.19
CA PHE A 36 11.03 6.93 4.63
C PHE A 36 11.70 8.08 5.38
N ALA A 37 12.83 8.59 4.90
CA ALA A 37 13.48 9.75 5.52
C ALA A 37 12.64 11.03 5.34
N VAL A 38 11.83 11.10 4.27
CA VAL A 38 10.99 12.25 3.94
C VAL A 38 9.56 12.09 4.45
N PHE A 39 9.02 10.87 4.44
CA PHE A 39 7.63 10.59 4.82
C PHE A 39 7.54 9.78 6.12
N PRO A 40 6.80 10.27 7.13
CA PRO A 40 6.74 9.63 8.45
C PRO A 40 5.89 8.35 8.49
N ASN A 41 4.95 8.15 7.55
CA ASN A 41 4.09 6.97 7.50
C ASN A 41 3.49 6.75 6.10
N GLU A 42 2.86 5.59 5.92
CA GLU A 42 2.23 5.16 4.66
C GLU A 42 1.09 6.09 4.21
N LYS A 43 0.33 6.66 5.16
CA LYS A 43 -0.75 7.60 4.85
C LYS A 43 -0.20 8.86 4.15
N ALA A 44 0.90 9.42 4.65
CA ALA A 44 1.53 10.60 4.07
C ALA A 44 2.04 10.34 2.63
N ILE A 45 2.56 9.14 2.38
CA ILE A 45 3.00 8.71 1.04
C ILE A 45 1.80 8.63 0.10
N ASN A 46 0.74 7.94 0.51
CA ASN A 46 -0.45 7.75 -0.32
C ASN A 46 -1.14 9.07 -0.64
N ASP A 47 -1.25 9.98 0.34
CA ASP A 47 -1.83 11.30 0.13
C ASP A 47 -1.00 12.12 -0.88
N ALA A 48 0.34 12.06 -0.80
CA ALA A 48 1.22 12.75 -1.74
C ALA A 48 1.08 12.19 -3.18
N LEU A 49 1.09 10.86 -3.34
CA LEU A 49 0.91 10.20 -4.63
C LEU A 49 -0.47 10.51 -5.23
N LEU A 50 -1.54 10.46 -4.44
CA LEU A 50 -2.89 10.81 -4.88
C LEU A 50 -2.99 12.28 -5.31
N THR A 51 -2.30 13.18 -4.59
CA THR A 51 -2.25 14.60 -4.94
C THR A 51 -1.54 14.80 -6.29
N LEU A 52 -0.42 14.12 -6.51
CA LEU A 52 0.28 14.15 -7.79
C LEU A 52 -0.61 13.65 -8.94
N ILE A 53 -1.31 12.53 -8.76
CA ILE A 53 -2.25 11.99 -9.75
C ILE A 53 -3.38 12.99 -10.08
N ARG A 54 -3.90 13.72 -9.08
CA ARG A 54 -4.92 14.75 -9.32
C ARG A 54 -4.37 15.93 -10.13
N LEU A 55 -3.14 16.35 -9.83
CA LEU A 55 -2.47 17.44 -10.55
C LEU A 55 -2.19 17.06 -12.01
N THR A 56 -1.69 15.85 -12.27
CA THR A 56 -1.42 15.39 -13.64
C THR A 56 -2.71 15.29 -14.45
N LYS A 57 -3.78 14.70 -13.89
CA LYS A 57 -5.10 14.66 -14.55
C LYS A 57 -5.64 16.05 -14.85
N LYS A 58 -5.49 17.01 -13.93
CA LYS A 58 -5.90 18.39 -14.17
C LYS A 58 -5.11 19.02 -15.30
N SER A 59 -3.79 18.78 -15.37
CA SER A 59 -2.92 19.28 -16.44
C SER A 59 -3.29 18.70 -17.80
N GLU A 60 -3.53 17.39 -17.88
CA GLU A 60 -3.95 16.72 -19.12
C GLU A 60 -5.26 17.28 -19.66
N ASN A 61 -6.26 17.47 -18.79
CA ASN A 61 -7.55 18.07 -19.16
C ASN A 61 -7.38 19.52 -19.63
N ASN A 62 -6.47 20.29 -19.01
CA ASN A 62 -6.22 21.67 -19.41
C ASN A 62 -5.50 21.75 -20.76
N THR A 63 -4.61 20.80 -21.05
CA THR A 63 -3.90 20.71 -22.34
C THR A 63 -4.82 20.28 -23.47
N ALA A 64 -5.81 19.41 -23.18
CA ALA A 64 -6.88 19.05 -24.12
C ALA A 64 -7.82 20.21 -24.41
N SER A 65 -8.10 21.07 -23.42
CA SER A 65 -8.97 22.25 -23.58
C SER A 65 -8.32 23.44 -24.30
N ILE A 66 -6.98 23.49 -24.36
CA ILE A 66 -6.22 24.54 -25.07
C ILE A 66 -5.98 24.16 -26.55
N ARG A 67 -6.27 22.92 -26.96
CA ARG A 67 -6.11 22.42 -28.33
C ARG A 67 -7.39 22.44 -29.18
N VAL A 68 -8.42 23.18 -28.78
CA VAL A 68 -9.67 23.37 -29.54
C VAL A 68 -9.77 24.79 -30.07
#